data_AF-A0A0H4BE16-F1
#
_entry.id   AF-A0A0H4BE16-F1
#
_cell.length_a   1.000
_cell.length_b   1.000
_cell.length_c   1.000
_cell.angle_alpha   90.00
_cell.angle_beta   90.00
_cell.angle_gamma   90.00
#
_symmetry.space_group_name_H-M   'P 1'
#
loop_
_entity.id
_entity.type
_entity.pdbx_description
1 polymer ?
#
loop_
_entity_poly.entity_id
_entity_poly.type
_entity_poly.pdbx_seq_one_letter_code
_entity_poly.pdbx_strand_id
1 'polypeptide(L)'
;MLRTLAGSALFSAMFLFGIVSPSMAWEETDQQAYYNKMSLLKVMLEGARMRAVETNDLETLCLIMSIGNDVTVRYVELNPNDVEISKRLDGMRNDMTACLALLYNKK
;
A
#
# COMPACT_ATOMS: atom_id res chain seq x y z
N MET A 1 56.27 9.61 -4.29
CA MET A 1 55.24 8.73 -4.90
C MET A 1 54.05 8.61 -3.96
N LEU A 2 53.27 9.70 -3.77
CA LEU A 2 52.17 9.73 -2.79
C LEU A 2 50.96 10.56 -3.29
N ARG A 3 50.75 10.58 -4.61
CA ARG A 3 49.66 11.36 -5.25
C ARG A 3 48.63 10.50 -5.98
N THR A 4 48.87 9.20 -6.12
CA THR A 4 47.99 8.28 -6.86
C THR A 4 47.10 7.40 -5.97
N LEU A 5 47.34 7.34 -4.66
CA LEU A 5 46.56 6.51 -3.73
C LEU A 5 45.27 7.18 -3.20
N ALA A 6 45.22 8.52 -3.19
CA ALA A 6 44.06 9.25 -2.67
C ALA A 6 42.84 9.19 -3.61
N GLY A 7 43.06 9.12 -4.93
CA GLY A 7 41.98 9.03 -5.92
C GLY A 7 41.25 7.69 -5.90
N SER A 8 41.96 6.59 -5.63
CA SER A 8 41.41 5.22 -5.63
C SER A 8 40.54 4.92 -4.40
N ALA A 9 40.85 5.53 -3.26
CA ALA A 9 40.06 5.39 -2.04
C ALA A 9 38.70 6.09 -2.14
N LEU A 10 38.66 7.26 -2.79
CA LEU A 10 37.43 8.03 -3.01
C LEU A 10 36.47 7.33 -3.98
N PHE A 11 36.99 6.68 -5.03
CA PHE A 11 36.16 5.89 -5.95
C PHE A 11 35.60 4.61 -5.33
N SER A 12 36.36 3.94 -4.44
CA SER A 12 35.90 2.72 -3.76
C SER A 12 34.82 3.00 -2.70
N ALA A 13 34.90 4.14 -2.01
CA ALA A 13 33.86 4.55 -1.07
C ALA A 13 32.52 4.85 -1.78
N MET A 14 32.55 5.41 -2.98
CA MET A 14 31.34 5.74 -3.75
C MET A 14 30.59 4.50 -4.26
N PHE A 15 31.30 3.41 -4.53
CA PHE A 15 30.70 2.13 -4.93
C PHE A 15 29.98 1.41 -3.78
N LEU A 16 30.44 1.58 -2.53
CA LEU A 16 29.84 0.92 -1.36
C LEU A 16 28.52 1.56 -0.91
N PHE A 17 28.31 2.86 -1.16
CA PHE A 17 27.04 3.54 -0.85
C PHE A 17 25.95 3.39 -1.93
N GLY A 18 26.28 2.85 -3.11
CA GLY A 18 25.35 2.69 -4.23
C GLY A 18 24.53 1.39 -4.22
N ILE A 19 24.77 0.48 -3.27
CA ILE A 19 24.19 -0.87 -3.26
C ILE A 19 23.03 -1.03 -2.27
N VAL A 20 22.37 0.08 -1.87
CA VAL A 20 21.06 -0.04 -1.23
C VAL A 20 20.10 -0.64 -2.25
N SER A 21 19.83 -1.93 -2.08
CA SER A 21 18.93 -2.67 -2.94
C SER A 21 17.54 -2.01 -2.85
N PRO A 22 16.92 -1.63 -3.99
CA PRO A 22 15.60 -0.99 -3.99
C PRO A 22 14.49 -1.87 -3.38
N SER A 23 14.79 -3.13 -3.08
CA SER A 23 13.94 -4.05 -2.32
C SER A 23 13.76 -3.65 -0.84
N MET A 24 14.65 -2.82 -0.27
CA MET A 24 14.49 -2.33 1.11
C MET A 24 13.37 -1.28 1.24
N ALA A 25 12.88 -0.71 0.13
CA ALA A 25 11.75 0.24 0.11
C ALA A 25 10.36 -0.44 0.16
N TRP A 26 10.33 -1.74 0.49
CA TRP A 26 9.09 -2.54 0.56
C TRP A 26 8.88 -3.12 1.96
N GLU A 27 9.54 -2.54 2.96
CA GLU A 27 9.32 -2.93 4.34
C GLU A 27 7.87 -2.62 4.73
N GLU A 28 7.18 -3.55 5.38
CA GLU A 28 5.74 -3.41 5.65
C GLU A 28 5.43 -2.25 6.63
N THR A 29 6.45 -1.77 7.33
CA THR A 29 6.42 -0.57 8.19
C THR A 29 6.53 0.73 7.39
N ASP A 30 6.99 0.70 6.14
CA ASP A 30 7.18 1.90 5.34
C ASP A 30 5.84 2.50 4.87
N GLN A 31 5.61 3.75 5.29
CA GLN A 31 4.44 4.52 4.93
C GLN A 31 4.35 4.75 3.41
N GLN A 32 5.48 4.92 2.72
CA GLN A 32 5.47 5.09 1.28
C GLN A 32 5.02 3.80 0.57
N ALA A 33 5.51 2.64 1.00
CA ALA A 33 5.05 1.35 0.51
C ALA A 33 3.54 1.15 0.71
N TYR A 34 3.00 1.55 1.87
CA TYR A 34 1.55 1.55 2.11
C TYR A 34 0.80 2.45 1.12
N TYR A 35 1.24 3.70 0.92
CA TYR A 35 0.59 4.61 -0.02
C TYR A 35 0.66 4.12 -1.46
N ASN A 36 1.75 3.46 -1.86
CA ASN A 36 1.88 2.84 -3.18
C ASN A 36 0.88 1.70 -3.38
N LYS A 37 0.70 0.84 -2.37
CA LYS A 37 -0.34 -0.23 -2.41
C LYS A 37 -1.73 0.40 -2.52
N MET A 38 -2.02 1.41 -1.71
CA MET A 38 -3.32 2.08 -1.70
C MET A 38 -3.62 2.88 -2.97
N SER A 39 -2.60 3.42 -3.65
CA SER A 39 -2.80 4.13 -4.92
C SER A 39 -3.22 3.18 -6.04
N LEU A 40 -2.59 2.00 -6.13
CA LEU A 40 -3.00 0.94 -7.05
C LEU A 40 -4.41 0.44 -6.71
N LEU A 41 -4.68 0.15 -5.44
CA LEU A 41 -6.00 -0.30 -5.00
C LEU A 41 -7.10 0.72 -5.28
N LYS A 42 -6.81 2.02 -5.22
CA LYS A 42 -7.77 3.07 -5.59
C LYS A 42 -8.19 2.98 -7.05
N VAL A 43 -7.25 2.71 -7.97
CA VAL A 43 -7.57 2.52 -9.39
C VAL A 43 -8.44 1.27 -9.59
N MET A 44 -8.10 0.17 -8.92
CA MET A 44 -8.89 -1.07 -8.97
C MET A 44 -10.29 -0.87 -8.39
N LEU A 45 -10.42 -0.12 -7.30
CA LEU A 45 -11.68 0.17 -6.64
C LEU A 45 -12.61 0.97 -7.55
N GLU A 46 -12.08 1.97 -8.26
CA GLU A 46 -12.88 2.75 -9.21
C GLU A 46 -13.39 1.87 -10.35
N GLY A 47 -12.53 1.01 -10.92
CA GLY A 47 -12.95 0.05 -11.93
C GLY A 47 -13.98 -0.95 -11.43
N ALA A 48 -13.86 -1.41 -10.18
CA ALA A 48 -14.84 -2.29 -9.56
C ALA A 48 -16.17 -1.58 -9.29
N ARG A 49 -16.14 -0.30 -8.90
CA ARG A 49 -17.32 0.54 -8.72
C ARG A 49 -18.07 0.73 -10.05
N MET A 50 -17.36 0.99 -11.14
CA MET A 50 -17.98 1.07 -12.47
C MET A 50 -18.73 -0.22 -12.82
N ARG A 51 -18.10 -1.39 -12.64
CA ARG A 51 -18.76 -2.68 -12.89
C ARG A 51 -19.94 -2.94 -11.94
N ALA A 52 -19.82 -2.57 -10.66
CA ALA A 52 -20.94 -2.65 -9.74
C ALA A 52 -22.15 -1.83 -10.22
N VAL A 53 -21.93 -0.68 -10.86
CA VAL A 53 -23.02 0.16 -11.41
C VAL A 53 -23.54 -0.39 -12.75
N GLU A 54 -22.64 -0.80 -13.66
CA GLU A 54 -22.99 -1.18 -15.03
C GLU A 54 -23.53 -2.60 -15.15
N THR A 55 -22.93 -3.54 -14.42
CA THR A 55 -23.22 -4.98 -14.52
C THR A 55 -23.66 -5.60 -13.20
N ASN A 56 -23.85 -4.78 -12.15
CA ASN A 56 -24.25 -5.23 -10.83
C ASN A 56 -23.24 -6.19 -10.17
N ASP A 57 -21.95 -6.09 -10.53
CA ASP A 57 -20.82 -6.84 -9.96
C ASP A 57 -20.41 -6.25 -8.59
N LEU A 58 -21.31 -6.39 -7.60
CA LEU A 58 -21.04 -6.00 -6.22
C LEU A 58 -19.99 -6.90 -5.57
N GLU A 59 -19.91 -8.15 -6.01
CA GLU A 59 -18.95 -9.15 -5.56
C GLU A 59 -17.52 -8.63 -5.69
N THR A 60 -17.15 -8.14 -6.88
CA THR A 60 -15.80 -7.62 -7.06
C THR A 60 -15.58 -6.29 -6.36
N LEU A 61 -16.61 -5.43 -6.27
CA LEU A 61 -16.51 -4.19 -5.50
C LEU A 61 -16.15 -4.50 -4.04
N CYS A 62 -16.92 -5.37 -3.38
CA CYS A 62 -16.68 -5.70 -1.98
C CYS A 62 -15.35 -6.44 -1.76
N LEU A 63 -14.92 -7.27 -2.72
CA LEU A 63 -13.60 -7.92 -2.69
C LEU A 63 -12.45 -6.90 -2.73
N ILE A 64 -12.50 -5.90 -3.62
CA ILE A 64 -11.44 -4.88 -3.66
C ILE A 64 -11.42 -4.06 -2.37
N MET A 65 -12.60 -3.75 -1.81
CA MET A 65 -12.70 -3.07 -0.51
C MET A 65 -12.12 -3.90 0.64
N SER A 66 -12.29 -5.22 0.63
CA SER A 66 -11.70 -6.10 1.66
C SER A 66 -10.18 -6.16 1.55
N ILE A 67 -9.62 -6.26 0.34
CA ILE A 67 -8.17 -6.21 0.13
C ILE A 67 -7.58 -4.88 0.65
N GLY A 68 -8.25 -3.76 0.40
CA GLY A 68 -7.85 -2.46 0.95
C GLY A 68 -7.86 -2.43 2.48
N ASN A 69 -8.88 -3.02 3.10
CA ASN A 69 -8.94 -3.17 4.54
C ASN A 69 -7.75 -4.00 5.06
N ASP A 70 -7.48 -5.17 4.49
CA ASP A 70 -6.40 -6.06 4.93
C ASP A 70 -5.02 -5.39 4.85
N VAL A 71 -4.73 -4.68 3.74
CA VAL A 71 -3.48 -3.91 3.59
C VAL A 71 -3.36 -2.84 4.67
N THR A 72 -4.45 -2.16 4.99
CA THR A 72 -4.45 -1.06 5.97
C THR A 72 -4.39 -1.60 7.40
N VAL A 73 -5.08 -2.71 7.71
CA VAL A 73 -4.99 -3.42 8.99
C VAL A 73 -3.54 -3.79 9.26
N ARG A 74 -2.88 -4.44 8.29
CA ARG A 74 -1.49 -4.87 8.44
C ARG A 74 -0.55 -3.70 8.71
N TYR A 75 -0.72 -2.58 8.00
CA TYR A 75 0.08 -1.39 8.23
C TYR A 75 -0.14 -0.82 9.64
N VAL A 76 -1.39 -0.73 10.12
CA VAL A 76 -1.73 -0.21 11.45
C VAL A 76 -1.20 -1.12 12.56
N GLU A 77 -1.24 -2.44 12.39
CA GLU A 77 -0.66 -3.40 13.34
C GLU A 77 0.85 -3.19 13.52
N LEU A 78 1.55 -2.86 12.43
CA LEU A 78 2.99 -2.61 12.45
C LEU A 78 3.34 -1.16 12.87
N ASN A 79 2.40 -0.23 12.72
CA ASN A 79 2.57 1.20 13.01
C ASN A 79 1.44 1.72 13.92
N PRO A 80 1.34 1.23 15.18
CA PRO A 80 0.19 1.54 16.05
C PRO A 80 0.07 3.01 16.44
N ASN A 81 1.13 3.81 16.26
CA ASN A 81 1.15 5.23 16.56
C ASN A 81 0.67 6.12 15.38
N ASP A 82 0.44 5.54 14.20
CA ASP A 82 -0.08 6.26 13.04
C ASP A 82 -1.62 6.41 13.14
N VAL A 83 -2.04 7.39 13.92
CA VAL A 83 -3.46 7.65 14.22
C VAL A 83 -4.24 8.05 12.96
N GLU A 84 -3.58 8.68 11.98
CA GLU A 84 -4.23 9.09 10.73
C GLU A 84 -4.66 7.86 9.92
N ILE A 85 -3.75 6.92 9.69
CA ILE A 85 -4.06 5.71 8.93
C ILE A 85 -5.00 4.80 9.74
N SER A 86 -4.88 4.75 11.06
CA SER A 86 -5.85 4.06 11.91
C SER A 86 -7.28 4.63 11.75
N LYS A 87 -7.43 5.96 11.74
CA LYS A 87 -8.75 6.59 11.54
C LYS A 87 -9.29 6.33 10.13
N ARG A 88 -8.41 6.29 9.13
CA ARG A 88 -8.79 5.94 7.75
C ARG A 88 -9.29 4.50 7.66
N LEU A 89 -8.66 3.56 8.37
CA LEU A 89 -9.09 2.17 8.45
C LEU A 89 -10.53 2.05 8.95
N ASP A 90 -10.94 2.83 9.94
CA ASP A 90 -12.31 2.82 10.45
C ASP A 90 -13.33 3.21 9.36
N GLY A 91 -13.03 4.23 8.56
CA GLY A 91 -13.85 4.61 7.40
C GLY A 91 -13.93 3.47 6.37
N MET A 92 -12.79 2.86 6.05
CA MET A 92 -12.73 1.74 5.11
C MET A 92 -13.52 0.52 5.57
N ARG A 93 -13.56 0.25 6.89
CA ARG A 93 -14.38 -0.82 7.49
C ARG A 93 -15.86 -0.53 7.37
N ASN A 94 -16.27 0.72 7.59
CA ASN A 94 -17.66 1.14 7.44
C ASN A 94 -18.12 1.00 5.98
N ASP A 95 -17.32 1.48 5.04
CA ASP A 95 -17.60 1.37 3.61
C ASP A 95 -17.72 -0.10 3.18
N MET A 96 -16.78 -0.95 3.62
CA MET A 96 -16.81 -2.39 3.34
C MET A 96 -18.04 -3.05 3.95
N THR A 97 -18.40 -2.72 5.20
CA THR A 97 -19.58 -3.25 5.87
C THR A 97 -20.86 -2.89 5.11
N ALA A 98 -20.96 -1.65 4.62
CA ALA A 98 -22.06 -1.22 3.78
C ALA A 98 -22.11 -2.00 2.45
N CYS A 99 -20.95 -2.21 1.80
CA CYS A 99 -20.87 -3.03 0.59
C CYS A 99 -21.35 -4.46 0.83
N LEU A 100 -20.84 -5.11 1.88
CA LEU A 100 -21.21 -6.49 2.21
C LEU A 100 -22.70 -6.61 2.57
N ALA A 101 -23.26 -5.61 3.25
CA ALA A 101 -24.69 -5.57 3.52
C ALA A 101 -25.50 -5.51 2.21
N LEU A 102 -25.11 -4.69 1.24
CA LEU A 102 -25.74 -4.65 -0.09
C LEU A 102 -25.59 -5.98 -0.82
N LEU A 103 -24.38 -6.56 -0.80
CA LEU A 103 -24.08 -7.82 -1.48
C LEU A 103 -24.91 -8.98 -0.92
N TYR A 104 -25.07 -9.09 0.40
CA TYR A 104 -25.80 -10.18 1.03
C TYR A 104 -27.32 -9.98 1.00
N ASN A 105 -27.80 -8.74 1.02
CA ASN A 105 -29.23 -8.41 0.88
C ASN A 105 -29.72 -8.47 -0.57
N LYS A 106 -28.83 -8.68 -1.55
CA LYS A 106 -29.18 -8.87 -2.97
C LYS A 106 -29.83 -10.24 -3.25
N LYS A 107 -29.82 -11.16 -2.27
CA LYS A 107 -30.42 -12.50 -2.41
C LYS A 107 -31.92 -12.49 -2.18
#